data_AF-A0A832FPF6-F1
#
_entry.id   AF-A0A832FPF6-F1
#
_cell.length_a   1.000
_cell.length_b   1.000
_cell.length_c   1.000
_cell.angle_alpha   90.00
_cell.angle_beta   90.00
_cell.angle_gamma   90.00
#
_symmetry.space_group_name_H-M   'P 1'
#
loop_
_entity.id
_entity.type
_entity.pdbx_description
1 polymer ?
#
loop_
_entity_poly.entity_id
_entity_poly.type
_entity_poly.pdbx_seq_one_letter_code
_entity_poly.pdbx_strand_id
1 'polypeptide(L)'
;MSEKINPEKIERALNKLAKDLARDFGIEPPKVTVADSVDRCKEKCLDVFAGCYVSKNKEIVVCLIDERIDEYSVFLHELAHHIQYIFAEEDVYRAFPSQNEVHCERPHERDAKVFEKFFFPYAYKRWLKYVKGEKKDKS
;
A
#
# COMPACT_ATOMS: atom_id res chain seq x y z
N MET A 1 -4.51 -27.52 -4.52
CA MET A 1 -4.84 -26.49 -5.53
C MET A 1 -4.92 -25.17 -4.79
N SER A 2 -3.94 -24.28 -4.98
CA SER A 2 -4.03 -22.93 -4.43
C SER A 2 -5.23 -22.23 -5.10
N GLU A 3 -6.12 -21.64 -4.31
CA GLU A 3 -7.13 -20.74 -4.87
C GLU A 3 -6.39 -19.60 -5.58
N LYS A 4 -6.67 -19.39 -6.87
CA LYS A 4 -6.13 -18.25 -7.60
C LYS A 4 -6.54 -16.97 -6.86
N ILE A 5 -5.56 -16.15 -6.51
CA ILE A 5 -5.78 -14.81 -5.93
C ILE A 5 -6.71 -14.04 -6.88
N ASN A 6 -7.79 -13.47 -6.35
CA ASN A 6 -8.73 -12.63 -7.11
C ASN A 6 -8.33 -11.15 -6.92
N PRO A 7 -7.74 -10.49 -7.93
CA PRO A 7 -7.20 -9.13 -7.78
C PRO A 7 -8.25 -8.11 -7.37
N GLU A 8 -9.48 -8.19 -7.88
CA GLU A 8 -10.56 -7.28 -7.49
C GLU A 8 -10.96 -7.44 -6.02
N LYS A 9 -10.95 -8.67 -5.53
CA LYS A 9 -11.24 -8.97 -4.12
C LYS A 9 -10.17 -8.38 -3.22
N ILE A 10 -8.90 -8.51 -3.59
CA ILE A 10 -7.76 -7.88 -2.92
C ILE A 10 -7.89 -6.36 -2.96
N GLU A 11 -8.17 -5.78 -4.13
CA GLU A 11 -8.30 -4.33 -4.31
C GLU A 11 -9.41 -3.75 -3.42
N ARG A 12 -10.59 -4.39 -3.39
CA ARG A 12 -11.69 -3.97 -2.51
C ARG A 12 -11.31 -4.04 -1.03
N ALA A 13 -10.61 -5.10 -0.62
CA ALA A 13 -10.17 -5.29 0.76
C ALA A 13 -9.11 -4.25 1.17
N LEU A 14 -8.12 -3.98 0.31
CA LEU A 14 -7.09 -2.98 0.54
C LEU A 14 -7.66 -1.55 0.57
N ASN A 15 -8.58 -1.20 -0.34
CA ASN A 15 -9.25 0.11 -0.28
C ASN A 15 -10.05 0.30 1.03
N LYS A 16 -10.68 -0.77 1.54
CA LYS A 16 -11.38 -0.70 2.82
C LYS A 16 -10.40 -0.54 3.98
N LEU A 17 -9.28 -1.27 3.95
CA LEU A 17 -8.23 -1.15 4.95
C LEU A 17 -7.58 0.24 4.93
N ALA A 18 -7.30 0.79 3.75
CA ALA A 18 -6.79 2.14 3.56
C ALA A 18 -7.70 3.19 4.21
N LYS A 19 -9.03 3.09 4.01
CA LYS A 19 -10.00 3.97 4.65
C LYS A 19 -9.99 3.88 6.17
N ASP A 20 -9.91 2.67 6.71
CA ASP A 20 -9.89 2.48 8.17
C ASP A 20 -8.58 2.97 8.79
N LEU A 21 -7.44 2.69 8.17
CA LEU A 21 -6.14 3.15 8.68
C LEU A 21 -6.00 4.67 8.53
N ALA A 22 -6.40 5.25 7.40
CA ALA A 22 -6.41 6.70 7.22
C ALA A 22 -7.27 7.39 8.29
N ARG A 23 -8.43 6.83 8.64
CA ARG A 23 -9.23 7.31 9.77
C ARG A 23 -8.47 7.23 11.10
N ASP A 24 -7.79 6.11 11.36
CA ASP A 24 -7.02 5.93 12.60
C ASP A 24 -5.84 6.93 12.70
N PHE A 25 -5.25 7.32 11.57
CA PHE A 25 -4.18 8.34 11.48
C PHE A 25 -4.69 9.78 11.35
N GLY A 26 -5.99 9.99 11.14
CA GLY A 26 -6.56 11.31 10.92
C GLY A 26 -6.17 11.96 9.59
N ILE A 27 -5.94 11.16 8.54
CA ILE A 27 -5.55 11.62 7.20
C ILE A 27 -6.60 11.26 6.14
N GLU A 28 -6.52 11.89 4.97
CA GLU A 28 -7.28 11.47 3.79
C GLU A 28 -6.84 10.05 3.38
N PRO A 29 -7.74 9.16 2.96
CA PRO A 29 -7.34 7.84 2.50
C PRO A 29 -6.74 7.88 1.08
N PRO A 30 -5.67 7.10 0.82
CA PRO A 30 -5.22 6.89 -0.55
C PRO A 30 -6.22 6.00 -1.29
N LYS A 31 -6.27 6.17 -2.62
CA LYS A 31 -6.88 5.16 -3.49
C LYS A 31 -5.93 3.97 -3.59
N VAL A 32 -6.43 2.74 -3.57
CA VAL A 32 -5.61 1.56 -3.84
C VAL A 32 -6.03 0.93 -5.18
N THR A 33 -5.06 0.62 -6.02
CA THR A 33 -5.26 -0.13 -7.28
C THR A 33 -4.37 -1.36 -7.24
N VAL A 34 -4.92 -2.52 -7.62
CA VAL A 34 -4.20 -3.78 -7.70
C VAL A 34 -3.97 -4.11 -9.16
N ALA A 35 -2.70 -4.13 -9.59
CA ALA A 35 -2.31 -4.55 -10.92
C ALA A 35 -1.94 -6.04 -10.91
N ASP A 36 -2.53 -6.81 -11.81
CA ASP A 36 -2.39 -8.26 -11.94
C ASP A 36 -1.59 -8.69 -13.18
N SER A 37 -0.96 -7.74 -13.85
CA SER A 37 -0.06 -7.96 -14.98
C SER A 37 1.08 -6.96 -14.99
N VAL A 38 2.19 -7.33 -15.64
CA VAL A 38 3.35 -6.44 -15.85
C VAL A 38 2.94 -5.18 -16.58
N ASP A 39 2.13 -5.30 -17.63
CA ASP A 39 1.71 -4.16 -18.44
C ASP A 39 0.86 -3.19 -17.63
N ARG A 40 -0.11 -3.70 -16.86
CA ARG A 40 -0.95 -2.88 -15.99
C ARG A 40 -0.14 -2.22 -14.87
N CYS A 41 0.88 -2.90 -14.35
CA CYS A 41 1.79 -2.31 -13.36
C CYS A 41 2.64 -1.19 -13.99
N LYS A 42 3.21 -1.39 -15.19
CA LYS A 42 3.99 -0.37 -15.92
C LYS A 42 3.19 0.89 -16.26
N GLU A 43 1.90 0.75 -16.57
CA GLU A 43 1.02 1.88 -16.85
C GLU A 43 0.81 2.80 -15.64
N LYS A 44 0.96 2.25 -14.43
CA LYS A 44 0.59 2.91 -13.17
C LYS A 44 1.78 3.19 -12.27
N CYS A 45 2.87 2.47 -12.47
CA CYS A 45 3.96 2.38 -11.52
C CYS A 45 5.32 2.37 -12.22
N LEU A 46 6.28 3.06 -11.61
CA LEU A 46 7.66 3.07 -12.07
C LEU A 46 8.42 1.81 -11.61
N ASP A 47 8.01 1.21 -10.48
CA ASP A 47 8.54 -0.05 -9.98
C ASP A 47 7.56 -1.19 -10.29
N VAL A 48 7.95 -2.03 -11.24
CA VAL A 48 7.11 -3.14 -11.71
C VAL A 48 7.18 -4.37 -10.82
N PHE A 49 8.06 -4.39 -9.82
CA PHE A 49 8.28 -5.62 -9.05
C PHE A 49 7.27 -5.76 -7.93
N ALA A 50 7.07 -4.74 -7.10
CA ALA A 50 6.22 -4.86 -5.90
C ALA A 50 5.01 -3.92 -5.91
N GLY A 51 5.22 -2.64 -6.22
CA GLY A 51 4.20 -1.60 -6.15
C GLY A 51 4.84 -0.23 -5.99
N CYS A 52 4.01 0.80 -5.88
CA CYS A 52 4.46 2.17 -5.60
C CYS A 52 3.33 3.07 -5.12
N TYR A 53 3.74 4.14 -4.45
CA TYR A 53 2.92 5.29 -4.16
C TYR A 53 3.09 6.38 -5.22
N VAL A 54 1.98 6.79 -5.83
CA VAL A 54 1.92 7.85 -6.84
C VAL A 54 1.37 9.12 -6.19
N SER A 55 2.27 10.04 -5.83
CA SER A 55 1.92 11.26 -5.10
C SER A 55 0.93 12.16 -5.84
N LYS A 56 1.06 12.28 -7.18
CA LYS A 56 0.23 13.14 -8.03
C LYS A 56 -1.28 12.91 -7.86
N ASN A 57 -1.69 11.68 -7.60
CA ASN A 57 -3.09 11.29 -7.45
C ASN A 57 -3.37 10.54 -6.13
N LYS A 58 -2.42 10.57 -5.18
CA LYS A 58 -2.53 9.91 -3.87
C LYS A 58 -2.96 8.44 -4.01
N GLU A 59 -2.36 7.73 -4.95
CA GLU A 59 -2.71 6.35 -5.30
C GLU A 59 -1.61 5.38 -4.87
N ILE A 60 -1.99 4.29 -4.23
CA ILE A 60 -1.14 3.12 -3.97
C ILE A 60 -1.42 2.10 -5.06
N VAL A 61 -0.38 1.67 -5.75
CA VAL A 61 -0.43 0.59 -6.74
C VAL A 61 0.25 -0.62 -6.13
N VAL A 62 -0.47 -1.75 -6.04
CA VAL A 62 0.08 -3.03 -5.60
C VAL A 62 0.15 -3.97 -6.80
N CYS A 63 1.34 -4.50 -7.10
CA CYS A 63 1.54 -5.34 -8.28
C CYS A 63 1.66 -6.82 -7.90
N LEU A 64 0.64 -7.61 -8.27
CA LEU A 64 0.54 -9.05 -8.02
C LEU A 64 1.15 -9.87 -9.16
N ILE A 65 2.37 -9.50 -9.59
CA ILE A 65 3.04 -10.15 -10.72
C ILE A 65 3.81 -11.40 -10.25
N ASP A 66 4.31 -11.37 -9.02
CA ASP A 66 5.03 -12.47 -8.39
C ASP A 66 4.25 -12.97 -7.18
N GLU A 67 3.89 -14.25 -7.19
CA GLU A 67 3.12 -14.91 -6.12
C GLU A 67 3.86 -14.95 -4.77
N ARG A 68 5.15 -14.64 -4.74
CA ARG A 68 5.96 -14.52 -3.51
C ARG A 68 5.79 -13.17 -2.82
N ILE A 69 5.19 -12.19 -3.49
CA ILE A 69 4.99 -10.85 -2.97
C ILE A 69 3.74 -10.83 -2.11
N ASP A 70 3.92 -10.45 -0.84
CA ASP A 70 2.82 -10.22 0.08
C ASP A 70 2.19 -8.84 -0.22
N GLU A 71 1.00 -8.87 -0.81
CA GLU A 71 0.23 -7.69 -1.20
C GLU A 71 -0.05 -6.75 -0.02
N TYR A 72 -0.17 -7.31 1.18
CA TYR A 72 -0.44 -6.55 2.39
C TYR A 72 0.81 -5.85 2.90
N SER A 73 1.96 -6.51 2.82
CA SER A 73 3.26 -5.93 3.15
C SER A 73 3.59 -4.75 2.23
N VAL A 74 3.40 -4.93 0.91
CA VAL A 74 3.55 -3.85 -0.08
C VAL A 74 2.61 -2.70 0.24
N PHE A 75 1.33 -2.98 0.46
CA PHE A 75 0.34 -1.95 0.79
C PHE A 75 0.76 -1.12 2.01
N LEU A 76 1.26 -1.74 3.08
CA LEU A 76 1.71 -1.01 4.27
C LEU A 76 2.93 -0.13 4.00
N HIS A 77 3.89 -0.62 3.21
CA HIS A 77 5.04 0.18 2.78
C HIS A 77 4.58 1.44 2.04
N GLU A 78 3.72 1.27 1.03
CA GLU A 78 3.23 2.41 0.24
C GLU A 78 2.29 3.33 1.02
N LEU A 79 1.55 2.80 2.02
CA LEU A 79 0.76 3.61 2.94
C LEU A 79 1.67 4.52 3.79
N ALA A 80 2.86 4.06 4.16
CA ALA A 80 3.82 4.91 4.87
C ALA A 80 4.25 6.10 4.02
N HIS A 81 4.49 5.90 2.71
CA HIS A 81 4.77 6.99 1.78
C HIS A 81 3.61 7.96 1.65
N HIS A 82 2.38 7.47 1.66
CA HIS A 82 1.20 8.32 1.70
C HIS A 82 1.15 9.17 2.99
N ILE A 83 1.37 8.57 4.16
CA ILE A 83 1.41 9.29 5.45
C ILE A 83 2.52 10.35 5.44
N GLN A 84 3.73 9.99 4.99
CA GLN A 84 4.86 10.92 4.82
C GLN A 84 4.48 12.11 3.93
N TYR A 85 3.81 11.85 2.80
CA TYR A 85 3.36 12.88 1.88
C TYR A 85 2.31 13.82 2.49
N ILE A 86 1.33 13.30 3.21
CA ILE A 86 0.31 14.12 3.88
C ILE A 86 0.92 14.96 5.00
N PHE A 87 1.82 14.40 5.82
CA PHE A 87 2.48 15.14 6.91
C PHE A 87 3.53 16.14 6.42
N ALA A 88 4.02 15.97 5.20
CA ALA A 88 4.81 16.95 4.49
C ALA A 88 3.97 18.05 3.81
N GLU A 89 2.66 18.13 4.10
CA GLU A 89 1.73 19.10 3.51
C GLU A 89 1.66 18.98 1.98
N GLU A 90 1.74 17.74 1.48
CA GLU A 90 1.71 17.43 0.04
C GLU A 90 2.90 18.00 -0.76
N ASP A 91 4.00 18.33 -0.08
CA ASP A 91 5.28 18.68 -0.71
C ASP A 91 6.14 17.43 -0.93
N VAL A 92 6.32 17.06 -2.20
CA VAL A 92 7.12 15.89 -2.62
C VAL A 92 8.59 16.00 -2.16
N TYR A 93 9.19 17.19 -2.19
CA TYR A 93 10.59 17.37 -1.83
C TYR A 93 10.81 17.28 -0.33
N ARG A 94 9.80 17.67 0.46
CA ARG A 94 9.80 17.52 1.91
C ARG A 94 9.47 16.08 2.33
N ALA A 95 8.53 15.44 1.64
CA ALA A 95 8.11 14.06 1.93
C ALA A 95 9.21 13.04 1.60
N PHE A 96 9.86 13.23 0.45
CA PHE A 96 10.81 12.29 -0.12
C PHE A 96 12.15 12.98 -0.38
N PRO A 97 12.87 13.41 0.67
CA PRO A 97 14.20 13.98 0.50
C PRO A 97 15.13 12.92 -0.11
N SER A 98 16.20 13.39 -0.75
CA SER A 98 17.25 12.54 -1.30
C SER A 98 16.79 11.53 -2.37
N GLN A 99 15.83 11.88 -3.22
CA GLN A 99 15.39 10.99 -4.32
C GLN A 99 16.53 10.60 -5.29
N ASN A 100 17.61 11.37 -5.33
CA ASN A 100 18.78 11.09 -6.16
C ASN A 100 19.74 10.05 -5.55
N GLU A 101 19.56 9.68 -4.28
CA GLU A 101 20.36 8.65 -3.61
C GLU A 101 19.90 7.24 -3.99
N VAL A 102 20.74 6.24 -3.69
CA VAL A 102 20.40 4.83 -3.86
C VAL A 102 19.14 4.53 -3.06
N HIS A 103 18.17 3.83 -3.66
CA HIS A 103 16.85 3.60 -3.07
C HIS A 103 16.88 3.13 -1.60
N CYS A 104 17.77 2.18 -1.25
CA CYS A 104 17.88 1.67 0.12
C CYS A 104 18.52 2.64 1.13
N GLU A 105 19.14 3.73 0.67
CA GLU A 105 19.76 4.76 1.51
C GLU A 105 18.80 5.95 1.76
N ARG A 106 17.70 6.02 1.01
CA ARG A 106 16.71 7.08 1.13
C ARG A 106 16.00 7.01 2.49
N PRO A 107 15.97 8.10 3.28
CA PRO A 107 15.32 8.10 4.59
C PRO A 107 13.85 7.64 4.56
N HIS A 108 13.09 8.07 3.55
CA HIS A 108 11.66 7.74 3.44
C HIS A 108 11.41 6.24 3.23
N GLU A 109 12.29 5.55 2.48
CA GLU A 109 12.22 4.10 2.24
C GLU A 109 12.54 3.30 3.49
N ARG A 110 13.58 3.71 4.23
CA ARG A 110 13.91 3.11 5.53
C ARG A 110 12.74 3.25 6.50
N ASP A 111 12.17 4.44 6.61
CA ASP A 111 11.08 4.71 7.54
C ASP A 111 9.80 3.96 7.12
N ALA A 112 9.54 3.83 5.81
CA ALA A 112 8.46 3.00 5.29
C ALA A 112 8.63 1.51 5.63
N LYS A 113 9.85 0.97 5.52
CA LYS A 113 10.13 -0.41 5.96
C LYS A 113 9.98 -0.63 7.46
N VAL A 114 10.33 0.36 8.27
CA VAL A 114 10.11 0.31 9.72
C VAL A 114 8.60 0.32 10.03
N PHE A 115 7.85 1.21 9.38
CA PHE A 115 6.40 1.29 9.50
C PHE A 115 5.74 -0.04 9.11
N GLU A 116 6.08 -0.58 7.95
CA GLU A 116 5.59 -1.88 7.45
C GLU A 116 5.73 -2.96 8.52
N LYS A 117 6.96 -3.19 9.01
CA LYS A 117 7.24 -4.24 10.01
C LYS A 117 6.51 -4.02 11.33
N PHE A 118 6.46 -2.78 11.81
CA PHE A 118 5.84 -2.46 13.10
C PHE A 118 4.30 -2.55 13.03
N PHE A 119 3.69 -2.07 11.96
CA PHE A 119 2.24 -2.02 11.80
C PHE A 119 1.63 -3.32 11.27
N PHE A 120 2.42 -4.18 10.66
CA PHE A 120 1.97 -5.49 10.16
C PHE A 120 1.08 -6.23 11.16
N PRO A 121 1.50 -6.54 12.40
CA PRO A 121 0.66 -7.30 13.34
C PRO A 121 -0.65 -6.59 13.74
N TYR A 122 -0.68 -5.27 13.71
CA TYR A 122 -1.83 -4.48 14.18
C TYR A 122 -2.99 -4.45 13.17
N ALA A 123 -2.66 -4.34 11.88
CA ALA A 123 -3.67 -4.26 10.83
C ALA A 123 -3.98 -5.62 10.18
N TYR A 124 -3.16 -6.66 10.41
CA TYR A 124 -3.30 -7.96 9.77
C TYR A 124 -4.64 -8.66 10.06
N LYS A 125 -5.15 -8.57 11.30
CA LYS A 125 -6.47 -9.14 11.63
C LYS A 125 -7.60 -8.49 10.82
N ARG A 126 -7.54 -7.17 10.61
CA ARG A 126 -8.53 -6.43 9.81
C ARG A 126 -8.40 -6.79 8.32
N TRP A 127 -7.16 -6.88 7.84
CA TRP A 127 -6.84 -7.36 6.51
C TRP A 127 -7.47 -8.74 6.24
N LEU A 128 -7.17 -9.73 7.08
CA LEU A 128 -7.73 -11.08 6.96
C LEU A 128 -9.26 -11.08 6.95
N LYS A 129 -9.89 -10.27 7.81
CA LYS A 129 -11.35 -10.12 7.83
C LYS A 129 -11.91 -9.64 6.49
N TYR A 130 -11.24 -8.66 5.86
CA TYR A 130 -11.69 -8.07 4.61
C TYR A 130 -11.47 -8.97 3.40
N VAL A 131 -10.36 -9.71 3.36
CA VAL A 131 -10.11 -10.69 2.31
C VAL A 131 -10.97 -11.94 2.50
N LYS A 132 -11.16 -12.44 3.71
CA LYS A 132 -12.00 -13.65 3.90
C LYS A 132 -13.49 -13.37 3.73
N GLY A 133 -13.89 -12.10 3.71
CA GLY A 133 -15.28 -11.71 3.50
C GLY A 133 -16.18 -12.04 4.70
N GLU A 134 -15.63 -12.05 5.92
CA GLU A 134 -16.43 -12.25 7.13
C GLU A 134 -17.47 -11.13 7.22
N LYS A 135 -18.73 -11.51 7.01
CA LYS A 135 -19.88 -10.62 7.21
C LYS A 135 -19.81 -10.12 8.65
N LYS A 136 -19.99 -8.82 8.84
CA LYS A 136 -20.33 -8.29 10.17
C LYS A 136 -21.60 -9.04 10.59
N ASP A 137 -21.50 -9.91 11.58
CA ASP A 137 -22.68 -10.25 12.37
C ASP A 137 -23.19 -8.93 12.92
N LYS A 138 -24.40 -8.57 12.50
CA LYS A 138 -25.18 -7.52 13.13
C LYS A 138 -25.61 -8.11 14.48
N SER A 139 -24.80 -7.87 15.51
CA SER A 139 -25.26 -7.93 16.90
C SER A 139 -25.58 -6.52 17.35
#